data_AF-A0A242MCH6-F1
#
_entry.id   AF-A0A242MCH6-F1
#
_cell.length_a   1.000
_cell.length_b   1.000
_cell.length_c   1.000
_cell.angle_alpha   90.00
_cell.angle_beta   90.00
_cell.angle_gamma   90.00
#
_symmetry.space_group_name_H-M   'P 1'
#
loop_
_entity.id
_entity.type
_entity.pdbx_description
1 polymer ?
#
loop_
_entity_poly.entity_id
_entity_poly.type
_entity_poly.pdbx_seq_one_letter_code
_entity_poly.pdbx_strand_id
1 'polypeptide(L)' 'MNQANPTANLSAMNPAFDAPVPIPVREVLPWAVFIGLLLLIAIYFVGAEQGATSIFQGMYIHEFVHDGRHLLGFPCH' A
#
# COMPACT_ATOMS: atom_id res chain seq x y z
N MET A 1 -6.47 -65.76 8.71
CA MET A 1 -5.67 -64.55 8.44
C MET A 1 -5.48 -64.45 6.93
N ASN A 2 -5.87 -63.34 6.29
CA ASN A 2 -5.22 -62.71 5.13
C ASN A 2 -6.03 -61.47 4.70
N GLN A 3 -5.65 -60.35 5.32
CA GLN A 3 -5.49 -58.98 4.81
C GLN A 3 -6.48 -58.41 3.74
N ALA A 4 -7.16 -57.35 4.18
CA ALA A 4 -7.39 -56.06 3.51
C ALA A 4 -7.83 -56.02 2.04
N ASN A 5 -9.01 -55.46 1.79
CA ASN A 5 -9.22 -54.61 0.63
C ASN A 5 -9.57 -53.21 1.13
N PRO A 6 -8.62 -52.26 1.18
CA PRO A 6 -8.97 -50.87 1.40
C PRO A 6 -9.69 -50.45 0.12
N THR A 7 -11.01 -50.36 0.18
CA THR A 7 -11.77 -49.51 -0.74
C THR A 7 -11.31 -48.08 -0.46
N ALA A 8 -10.12 -47.77 -0.95
CA ALA A 8 -9.57 -46.44 -0.97
C ALA A 8 -10.62 -45.61 -1.71
N ASN A 9 -11.19 -44.67 -0.96
CA ASN A 9 -12.09 -43.66 -1.45
C ASN A 9 -11.40 -42.88 -2.57
N LEU A 10 -11.54 -43.35 -3.81
CA LEU A 10 -11.00 -42.69 -5.01
C LEU A 10 -11.63 -41.30 -5.21
N SER A 11 -12.74 -41.00 -4.53
CA SER A 11 -13.34 -39.66 -4.53
C SER A 11 -12.56 -38.63 -3.71
N ALA A 12 -11.63 -39.06 -2.84
CA ALA A 12 -10.79 -38.16 -2.03
C ALA A 12 -9.54 -37.64 -2.76
N MET A 13 -9.16 -38.24 -3.91
CA MET A 13 -8.06 -37.77 -4.77
C MET A 13 -8.61 -37.25 -6.10
N ASN A 14 -9.49 -36.24 -6.06
CA ASN A 14 -9.77 -35.46 -7.26
C ASN A 14 -8.93 -34.17 -7.22
N PRO A 15 -7.81 -34.08 -7.95
CA PRO A 15 -6.92 -32.90 -7.93
C PRO A 15 -7.62 -31.62 -8.43
N ALA A 16 -8.82 -31.74 -9.01
CA ALA A 16 -9.64 -30.60 -9.38
C ALA A 16 -10.14 -29.77 -8.18
N PHE A 17 -10.22 -30.35 -6.97
CA PHE A 17 -10.56 -29.59 -5.75
C PHE A 17 -9.37 -28.82 -5.15
N ASP A 18 -8.14 -29.15 -5.57
CA ASP A 18 -6.90 -28.51 -5.12
C ASP A 18 -6.39 -27.47 -6.15
N ALA A 19 -7.21 -27.19 -7.18
CA ALA A 19 -6.89 -26.20 -8.18
C ALA A 19 -7.04 -24.78 -7.61
N PRO A 20 -6.07 -23.87 -7.80
CA PRO A 20 -6.20 -22.48 -7.41
C PRO A 20 -7.43 -21.83 -8.05
N VAL A 21 -8.28 -21.21 -7.22
CA VAL A 21 -9.44 -20.45 -7.71
C VAL A 21 -8.94 -19.22 -8.47
N PRO A 22 -9.36 -19.00 -9.74
CA PRO A 22 -8.99 -17.81 -10.49
C PRO A 22 -9.55 -16.54 -9.85
N ILE A 23 -8.74 -15.49 -9.74
CA ILE A 23 -9.18 -14.19 -9.22
C ILE A 23 -9.94 -13.43 -10.33
N PRO A 24 -11.20 -13.02 -10.11
CA PRO A 24 -11.99 -12.31 -11.12
C PRO A 24 -11.51 -10.86 -11.26
N VAL A 25 -10.51 -10.63 -12.12
CA VAL A 25 -9.87 -9.31 -12.32
C VAL A 25 -10.90 -8.22 -12.64
N ARG A 26 -11.91 -8.51 -13.46
CA ARG A 26 -12.96 -7.54 -13.86
C ARG A 26 -13.78 -7.00 -12.68
N GLU A 27 -13.95 -7.82 -11.64
CA GLU A 27 -14.71 -7.44 -10.44
C GLU A 27 -13.82 -6.66 -9.47
N VAL A 28 -12.52 -6.96 -9.41
CA VAL A 28 -11.56 -6.30 -8.52
C VAL A 28 -11.06 -4.97 -9.09
N LEU A 29 -10.95 -4.84 -10.42
CA LEU A 29 -10.34 -3.68 -11.08
C LEU A 29 -10.96 -2.33 -10.67
N PRO A 30 -12.30 -2.16 -10.64
CA PRO A 30 -12.91 -0.87 -10.28
C PRO A 30 -12.58 -0.45 -8.84
N TRP A 31 -12.59 -1.40 -7.91
CA TRP A 31 -12.26 -1.16 -6.51
C TRP A 31 -10.78 -0.84 -6.32
N ALA A 32 -9.89 -1.55 -7.02
CA ALA A 32 -8.46 -1.27 -6.99
C ALA A 32 -8.14 0.13 -7.50
N VAL A 33 -8.80 0.57 -8.59
CA VAL A 33 -8.66 1.95 -9.11
C VAL A 33 -9.20 2.96 -8.10
N PHE A 34 -10.37 2.72 -7.51
CA PHE A 34 -10.96 3.62 -6.52
C PHE A 34 -10.05 3.79 -5.28
N ILE A 35 -9.57 2.69 -4.71
CA ILE A 35 -8.64 2.72 -3.58
C ILE A 35 -7.32 3.37 -3.99
N GLY A 36 -6.80 3.07 -5.17
CA GLY A 36 -5.60 3.69 -5.71
C GLY A 36 -5.72 5.20 -5.81
N LEU A 37 -6.86 5.71 -6.30
CA LEU A 37 -7.14 7.14 -6.37
C LEU A 37 -7.20 7.78 -4.97
N LEU A 38 -7.91 7.15 -4.02
CA LEU A 38 -7.96 7.63 -2.64
C LEU A 38 -6.57 7.64 -1.98
N LEU A 39 -5.75 6.62 -2.24
CA LEU A 39 -4.39 6.54 -1.74
C LEU A 39 -3.52 7.66 -2.31
N LEU A 40 -3.62 7.94 -3.62
CA LEU A 40 -2.90 9.05 -4.25
C LEU A 40 -3.32 10.40 -3.67
N ILE A 41 -4.62 10.59 -3.41
CA ILE A 41 -5.14 11.78 -2.74
C ILE A 41 -4.58 11.88 -1.32
N ALA A 42 -4.61 10.78 -0.55
CA ALA A 42 -4.06 10.76 0.81
C ALA A 42 -2.55 11.07 0.82
N ILE A 43 -1.78 10.50 -0.11
CA ILE A 43 -0.35 10.80 -0.27
C ILE A 43 -0.14 12.28 -0.64
N TYR A 44 -1.01 12.85 -1.49
CA TYR A 44 -0.95 14.27 -1.83
C TYR A 44 -1.23 15.16 -0.61
N PHE A 45 -2.27 14.89 0.18
CA PHE A 45 -2.58 15.68 1.38
C PHE A 45 -1.51 15.52 2.45
N VAL A 46 -1.13 14.28 2.81
CA VAL A 46 -0.03 14.02 3.74
C VAL A 46 1.25 14.69 3.24
N GLY A 47 1.54 14.62 1.94
CA GLY A 47 2.70 15.26 1.35
C GLY A 47 2.61 16.79 1.30
N ALA A 48 1.45 17.38 1.05
CA ALA A 48 1.28 18.83 1.03
C ALA A 48 1.28 19.43 2.45
N GLU A 49 0.71 18.72 3.42
CA GLU A 49 0.44 19.21 4.78
C GLU A 49 1.52 18.83 5.78
N GLN A 50 2.26 17.72 5.58
CA GLN A 50 3.40 17.30 6.41
C GLN A 50 4.76 17.58 5.75
N GLY A 51 4.79 18.37 4.67
CA GLY A 51 6.05 18.86 4.10
C GLY A 51 6.75 17.96 3.09
N ALA A 52 6.09 17.04 2.39
CA ALA A 52 6.67 16.51 1.14
C ALA A 52 6.78 17.60 0.03
N THR A 53 6.05 18.72 0.11
CA THR A 53 6.36 19.95 -0.65
C THR A 53 7.67 20.61 -0.20
N SER A 54 8.16 20.32 1.02
CA SER A 54 9.49 20.77 1.46
C SER A 54 10.64 20.03 0.76
N ILE A 55 10.36 18.87 0.12
CA ILE A 55 11.37 18.11 -0.63
C ILE A 55 11.77 18.85 -1.93
N PHE A 56 10.88 19.66 -2.52
CA PHE A 56 11.15 20.32 -3.80
C PHE A 56 11.65 21.77 -3.69
N GLN A 57 11.68 22.41 -2.52
CA GLN A 57 11.92 23.86 -2.42
C GLN A 57 12.79 24.30 -1.22
N GLY A 58 13.66 23.43 -0.70
CA GLY A 58 14.41 23.70 0.54
C GLY A 58 15.63 24.62 0.44
N MET A 59 15.71 25.58 -0.48
CA MET A 59 16.76 26.63 -0.44
C MET A 59 16.14 27.99 -0.10
N TYR A 60 15.21 28.48 -0.92
CA TYR A 60 14.53 29.76 -0.66
C TYR A 60 13.59 29.71 0.54
N ILE A 61 12.76 28.67 0.68
CA ILE A 61 11.88 28.55 1.85
C ILE A 61 12.69 28.21 3.11
N HIS A 62 13.78 27.45 2.96
CA HIS A 62 14.66 27.11 4.07
C HIS A 62 15.35 28.37 4.61
N GLU A 63 15.92 29.22 3.75
CA GLU A 63 16.51 30.50 4.13
C GLU A 63 15.46 31.48 4.67
N PHE A 64 14.29 31.60 4.04
CA PHE A 64 13.23 32.49 4.53
C PHE A 64 12.77 32.13 5.96
N VAL A 65 12.57 30.84 6.25
CA VAL A 65 12.18 30.38 7.59
C VAL A 65 13.34 30.49 8.57
N HIS A 66 14.56 30.18 8.12
CA HIS A 66 15.77 30.31 8.91
C HIS A 66 16.03 31.78 9.32
N ASP A 67 15.83 32.71 8.40
CA ASP A 67 15.95 34.16 8.60
C ASP A 67 14.80 34.71 9.44
N GLY A 68 13.58 34.22 9.25
CA GLY A 68 12.43 34.58 10.10
C GLY A 68 12.64 34.22 11.57
N ARG A 69 13.26 33.06 11.85
CA ARG A 69 13.62 32.64 13.20
C ARG A 69 14.68 33.58 13.81
N HIS A 70 15.67 33.99 13.02
CA HIS A 70 16.68 34.96 13.43
C HIS A 70 16.09 36.36 13.68
N LEU A 71 15.18 36.83 12.84
CA LEU A 71 14.51 38.13 13.01
C LEU A 71 13.63 38.18 14.26
N LEU A 72 13.03 37.04 14.64
CA LEU A 72 12.25 36.91 15.87
C LEU A 72 13.10 36.61 17.12
N GLY A 73 14.44 36.59 16.98
CA GLY A 73 15.39 36.44 18.09
C GLY A 73 15.54 35.01 18.62
N PHE A 74 15.00 34.02 17.92
CA PHE A 74 15.17 32.62 18.28
C PHE A 74 16.52 32.11 17.77
N PRO A 75 17.41 31.58 18.63
CA PRO A 75 18.73 31.10 18.21
C PRO A 75 18.62 29.82 17.37
N CYS A 76 19.49 29.70 16.36
CA CYS A 76 19.73 28.45 15.64
C CYS A 76 21.06 27.82 16.08
N HIS A 77 21.10 26.49 16.15
CA HIS A 77 22.31 25.67 16.26
C HIS A 77 22.25 24.58 15.21
#